data_AF-A0A399GC48-F1
#
_entry.id   AF-A0A399GC48-F1
#
_cell.length_a   1.000
_cell.length_b   1.000
_cell.length_c   1.000
_cell.angle_alpha   90.00
_cell.angle_beta   90.00
_cell.angle_gamma   90.00
#
_symmetry.space_group_name_H-M   'P 1'
#
loop_
_entity.id
_entity.type
_entity.pdbx_description
1 polymer ?
#
loop_
_entity_poly.entity_id
_entity_poly.type
_entity_poly.pdbx_seq_one_letter_code
_entity_poly.pdbx_strand_id
1 'polypeptide(L)'
;MAQPAQEQKEAEFERKIHGLARQVAAEAPEQVTHSPRTNIPALIRSHPLISPSTAGRYLNLIVNNNAQAFVANREHILATNTAYFTLNAKEDTSTSFGRNFGWYVNFSGAQFSLQVIKEYTYWLKDGIIRTVYSLVRGTHSNVNFAFQFLVGAYVFGEHIDDKRWMNDVMDAFVGAHSRVRRLKMSLIVRYTYKFTKHTSPMRRLLVDMYAHCSQSTDVMNVSLRELPAEFDEDVFQALNEPRETRSRNWWERLENPSVYHV
;
A
#
# COMPACT_ATOMS: atom_id res chain seq x y z
N MET A 1 37.42 -0.43 -19.82
CA MET A 1 36.89 -1.77 -20.15
C MET A 1 36.76 -2.60 -18.86
N ALA A 2 35.70 -2.38 -18.09
CA ALA A 2 35.41 -3.12 -16.86
C ALA A 2 33.90 -3.29 -16.74
N GLN A 3 33.36 -4.33 -17.37
CA GLN A 3 31.92 -4.63 -17.36
C GLN A 3 31.51 -6.12 -17.35
N PRO A 4 32.38 -7.14 -17.54
CA PRO A 4 31.89 -8.53 -17.57
C PRO A 4 31.54 -9.09 -16.18
N ALA A 5 32.13 -8.56 -15.10
CA ALA A 5 31.94 -9.08 -13.75
C ALA A 5 30.61 -8.64 -13.10
N GLN A 6 30.01 -7.54 -13.56
CA GLN A 6 28.73 -7.06 -13.03
C GLN A 6 27.55 -7.78 -13.70
N GLU A 7 27.63 -7.97 -15.02
CA GLU A 7 26.62 -8.72 -15.79
C GLU A 7 26.53 -10.19 -15.36
N GLN A 8 27.66 -10.83 -15.02
CA GLN A 8 27.65 -12.18 -14.48
C GLN A 8 26.96 -12.28 -13.11
N LYS A 9 27.16 -11.29 -12.23
CA LYS A 9 26.52 -11.27 -10.90
C LYS A 9 25.01 -11.04 -11.02
N GLU A 10 24.58 -10.20 -11.96
CA GLU A 10 23.17 -9.93 -12.22
C GLU A 10 22.47 -11.16 -12.80
N ALA A 11 23.08 -11.83 -13.79
CA ALA A 11 22.55 -13.06 -14.37
C ALA A 11 22.48 -14.22 -13.37
N GLU A 12 23.46 -14.36 -12.46
CA GLU A 12 23.42 -15.39 -11.41
C GLU A 12 22.29 -15.12 -10.40
N PHE A 13 22.06 -13.85 -10.05
CA PHE A 13 21.01 -13.45 -9.14
C PHE A 13 19.61 -13.66 -9.74
N GLU A 14 19.40 -13.31 -11.01
CA GLU A 14 18.13 -13.59 -11.71
C GLU A 14 17.81 -15.08 -11.76
N ARG A 15 18.82 -15.93 -11.99
CA ARG A 15 18.64 -17.39 -11.93
C ARG A 15 18.21 -17.86 -10.54
N LYS A 16 18.75 -17.27 -9.46
CA LYS A 16 18.34 -17.60 -8.08
C LYS A 16 16.89 -17.20 -7.81
N ILE A 17 16.46 -16.01 -8.24
CA ILE A 17 15.06 -15.57 -8.10
C ILE A 17 14.10 -16.50 -8.86
N HIS A 18 14.43 -16.83 -10.11
CA HIS A 18 13.59 -17.74 -10.91
C HIS A 18 13.59 -19.19 -10.38
N GLY A 19 14.63 -19.60 -9.67
CA GLY A 19 14.67 -20.87 -8.93
C GLY A 19 13.73 -20.85 -7.73
N LEU A 20 13.81 -19.81 -6.89
CA LEU A 20 12.94 -19.61 -5.72
C LEU A 20 11.46 -19.51 -6.10
N ALA A 21 11.13 -18.75 -7.15
CA ALA A 21 9.74 -18.64 -7.61
C ALA A 21 9.17 -19.98 -8.09
N ARG A 22 10.00 -20.83 -8.71
CA ARG A 22 9.61 -22.18 -9.12
C ARG A 22 9.49 -23.13 -7.94
N GLN A 23 10.36 -23.01 -6.94
CA GLN A 23 10.30 -23.80 -5.73
C GLN A 23 9.05 -23.46 -4.91
N VAL A 24 8.73 -22.17 -4.74
CA VAL A 24 7.50 -21.71 -4.06
C VAL A 24 6.25 -22.15 -4.83
N ALA A 25 6.27 -22.13 -6.16
CA ALA A 25 5.16 -22.63 -6.97
C ALA A 25 5.00 -24.16 -6.91
N ALA A 26 6.10 -24.90 -6.71
CA ALA A 26 6.09 -26.36 -6.58
C ALA A 26 5.76 -26.82 -5.14
N GLU A 27 6.06 -26.00 -4.14
CA GLU A 27 5.76 -26.24 -2.72
C GLU A 27 4.39 -25.74 -2.31
N ALA A 28 3.64 -25.04 -3.17
CA ALA A 28 2.23 -24.73 -2.97
C ALA A 28 1.41 -26.01 -3.19
N PRO A 29 0.94 -26.71 -2.14
CA PRO A 29 0.11 -27.89 -2.33
C PRO A 29 -1.24 -27.45 -2.90
N GLU A 30 -1.82 -28.26 -3.78
CA GLU A 30 -3.21 -28.17 -4.21
C GLU A 30 -4.15 -28.15 -2.99
N GLN A 31 -4.43 -26.98 -2.43
CA GLN A 31 -5.53 -26.80 -1.50
C GLN A 31 -6.80 -26.48 -2.29
N VAL A 32 -7.39 -27.55 -2.79
CA VAL A 32 -8.81 -27.62 -3.12
C VAL A 32 -9.60 -27.52 -1.82
N THR A 33 -10.43 -26.47 -1.76
CA THR A 33 -11.62 -26.28 -0.91
C THR A 33 -11.49 -26.61 0.60
N HIS A 34 -11.16 -25.62 1.43
CA HIS A 34 -11.87 -25.39 2.70
C HIS A 34 -11.61 -23.96 3.18
N SER A 35 -12.68 -23.16 3.30
CA SER A 35 -12.66 -21.80 3.86
C SER A 35 -11.99 -21.76 5.24
N PRO A 36 -11.07 -20.82 5.51
CA PRO A 36 -10.61 -20.58 6.86
C PRO A 36 -11.69 -19.85 7.65
N ARG A 37 -12.10 -20.45 8.77
CA ARG A 37 -12.92 -19.82 9.82
C ARG A 37 -12.22 -18.55 10.34
N THR A 38 -12.84 -17.41 10.10
CA THR A 38 -12.58 -16.18 10.85
C THR A 38 -13.32 -16.24 12.20
N ASN A 39 -12.56 -16.31 13.30
CA ASN A 39 -13.06 -15.97 14.63
C ASN A 39 -13.09 -14.44 14.76
N ILE A 40 -14.24 -13.83 14.51
CA ILE A 40 -14.51 -12.42 14.84
C ILE A 40 -15.29 -12.41 16.17
N PRO A 41 -14.86 -11.66 17.20
CA PRO A 41 -15.65 -11.48 18.42
C PRO A 41 -17.00 -10.84 18.10
N ALA A 42 -18.07 -11.49 18.52
CA ALA A 42 -19.45 -11.05 18.31
C ALA A 42 -19.73 -9.76 19.09
N LEU A 43 -19.77 -8.62 18.40
CA LEU A 43 -20.38 -7.38 18.90
C LEU A 43 -20.78 -6.49 17.71
N ILE A 44 -21.77 -6.96 16.93
CA ILE A 44 -22.48 -6.10 15.98
C ILE A 44 -23.97 -6.20 16.30
N ARG A 45 -24.51 -5.08 16.77
CA ARG A 45 -25.94 -4.85 16.91
C ARG A 45 -26.61 -5.02 15.54
N SER A 46 -27.75 -5.69 15.57
CA SER A 46 -28.62 -6.05 14.46
C SER A 46 -28.89 -4.91 13.46
N HIS A 47 -28.21 -4.96 12.32
CA HIS A 47 -28.71 -4.42 11.05
C HIS A 47 -29.42 -5.55 10.28
N PRO A 48 -30.43 -5.24 9.44
CA PRO A 48 -31.24 -6.25 8.78
C PRO A 48 -30.37 -7.17 7.90
N LEU A 49 -30.44 -8.47 8.21
CA LEU A 49 -29.75 -9.54 7.50
C LEU A 49 -30.18 -9.57 6.03
N ILE A 50 -29.26 -9.17 5.16
CA ILE A 50 -29.38 -9.35 3.72
C ILE A 50 -29.27 -10.85 3.43
N SER A 51 -30.36 -11.45 2.92
CA SER A 51 -30.39 -12.85 2.49
C SER A 51 -29.40 -13.11 1.34
N PRO A 52 -28.60 -14.20 1.37
CA PRO A 52 -27.63 -14.50 0.34
C PRO A 52 -28.31 -15.08 -0.90
N SER A 53 -28.69 -14.20 -1.83
CA SER A 53 -28.94 -14.58 -3.22
C SER A 53 -27.59 -14.81 -3.92
N THR A 54 -27.37 -16.03 -4.41
CA THR A 54 -26.14 -16.51 -5.06
C THR A 54 -25.87 -15.93 -6.45
N ALA A 55 -26.74 -15.05 -6.96
CA ALA A 55 -26.42 -14.22 -8.12
C ALA A 55 -25.51 -13.07 -7.66
N GLY A 56 -24.20 -13.21 -7.90
CA GLY A 56 -23.17 -12.31 -7.39
C GLY A 56 -23.49 -10.84 -7.65
N ARG A 57 -23.84 -10.12 -6.59
CA ARG A 57 -24.04 -8.67 -6.62
C ARG A 57 -22.70 -7.97 -6.87
N TYR A 58 -22.73 -6.94 -7.70
CA TYR A 58 -21.59 -6.08 -7.97
C TYR A 58 -21.68 -4.84 -7.08
N LEU A 59 -20.58 -4.52 -6.42
CA LEU A 59 -20.39 -3.26 -5.70
C LEU A 59 -19.60 -2.33 -6.64
N ASN A 60 -20.21 -1.20 -6.99
CA ASN A 60 -19.58 -0.20 -7.85
C ASN A 60 -18.82 0.79 -6.96
N LEU A 61 -17.49 0.78 -7.00
CA LEU A 61 -16.68 1.80 -6.33
C LEU A 61 -16.69 3.07 -7.19
N ILE A 62 -17.27 4.14 -6.67
CA ILE A 62 -17.36 5.42 -7.36
C ILE A 62 -16.20 6.30 -6.90
N VAL A 63 -15.34 6.64 -7.86
CA VAL A 63 -14.23 7.54 -7.65
C VAL A 63 -14.59 8.87 -8.31
N ASN A 64 -15.13 9.79 -7.54
CA ASN A 64 -15.43 11.12 -8.07
C ASN A 64 -14.14 11.95 -8.15
N ASN A 65 -13.53 11.95 -9.33
CA ASN A 65 -12.37 12.79 -9.65
C ASN A 65 -12.75 13.76 -10.78
N ASN A 66 -13.80 14.57 -10.56
CA ASN A 66 -14.42 15.53 -11.50
C ASN A 66 -14.95 14.94 -12.82
N ALA A 67 -14.68 13.67 -13.12
CA ALA A 67 -15.01 12.98 -14.36
C ALA A 67 -15.85 11.69 -14.18
N GLN A 68 -16.40 11.44 -12.98
CA GLN A 68 -17.18 10.24 -12.63
C GLN A 68 -16.53 8.94 -13.16
N ALA A 69 -15.44 8.50 -12.53
CA ALA A 69 -14.81 7.22 -12.88
C ALA A 69 -15.29 6.11 -11.93
N PHE A 70 -15.51 4.91 -12.48
CA PHE A 70 -16.05 3.77 -11.75
C PHE A 70 -15.08 2.59 -11.79
N VAL A 71 -15.02 1.85 -10.68
CA VAL A 71 -14.37 0.54 -10.62
C VAL A 71 -15.39 -0.48 -10.09
N ALA A 72 -15.90 -1.32 -10.98
CA ALA A 72 -16.81 -2.39 -10.58
C ALA A 72 -16.05 -3.57 -9.99
N ASN A 73 -16.46 -4.04 -8.82
CA ASN A 73 -15.95 -5.27 -8.22
C ASN A 73 -17.09 -6.12 -7.67
N ARG A 74 -16.79 -7.38 -7.39
CA ARG A 74 -17.75 -8.27 -6.74
C ARG A 74 -17.90 -7.84 -5.28
N GLU A 75 -19.14 -7.63 -4.83
CA GLU A 75 -19.45 -7.13 -3.49
C GLU A 75 -18.79 -7.99 -2.40
N HIS A 76 -18.85 -9.32 -2.55
CA HIS A 76 -18.26 -10.24 -1.58
C HIS A 76 -16.76 -10.01 -1.38
N ILE A 77 -16.00 -9.67 -2.44
CA ILE A 77 -14.54 -9.46 -2.33
C ILE A 77 -14.27 -8.22 -1.47
N LEU A 78 -15.06 -7.17 -1.60
CA LEU A 78 -14.85 -5.93 -0.85
C LEU A 78 -15.36 -6.05 0.59
N ALA A 79 -16.56 -6.62 0.76
CA ALA A 79 -17.20 -6.77 2.06
C ALA A 79 -16.46 -7.73 3.01
N THR A 80 -15.74 -8.73 2.47
CA THR A 80 -14.97 -9.66 3.32
C THR A 80 -13.63 -9.09 3.79
N ASN A 81 -13.09 -8.07 3.13
CA ASN A 81 -11.74 -7.59 3.39
C ASN A 81 -11.68 -6.37 4.32
N THR A 82 -12.65 -5.46 4.26
CA THR A 82 -12.77 -4.37 5.24
C THR A 82 -14.22 -4.04 5.55
N ALA A 83 -14.51 -3.82 6.84
CA ALA A 83 -15.81 -3.36 7.30
C ALA A 83 -16.20 -2.00 6.70
N TYR A 84 -15.22 -1.21 6.25
CA TYR A 84 -15.45 0.10 5.65
C TYR A 84 -16.44 0.05 4.49
N PHE A 85 -16.28 -0.90 3.55
CA PHE A 85 -17.16 -0.97 2.39
C PHE A 85 -18.59 -1.33 2.79
N THR A 86 -18.75 -2.25 3.73
CA THR A 86 -20.08 -2.64 4.24
C THR A 86 -20.78 -1.48 4.95
N LEU A 87 -20.03 -0.68 5.73
CA LEU A 87 -20.59 0.44 6.49
C LEU A 87 -20.87 1.69 5.64
N ASN A 88 -20.10 1.91 4.58
CA ASN A 88 -20.20 3.11 3.76
C ASN A 88 -20.90 2.87 2.41
N ALA A 89 -21.25 1.63 2.08
CA ALA A 89 -22.04 1.33 0.91
C ALA A 89 -23.42 1.96 1.01
N LYS A 90 -23.80 2.71 -0.03
CA LYS A 90 -25.12 3.30 -0.20
C LYS A 90 -25.80 2.63 -1.38
N GLU A 91 -27.11 2.46 -1.28
CA GLU A 91 -27.92 2.06 -2.41
C GLU A 91 -28.15 3.28 -3.31
N ASP A 92 -27.81 3.17 -4.59
CA ASP A 92 -28.19 4.18 -5.56
C ASP A 92 -29.44 3.71 -6.30
N THR A 93 -30.58 4.31 -5.96
CA THR A 93 -31.86 4.03 -6.62
C THR A 93 -31.96 4.72 -7.98
N SER A 94 -31.07 5.66 -8.30
CA SER A 94 -31.10 6.47 -9.52
C SER A 94 -30.21 5.91 -10.63
N THR A 95 -29.09 5.24 -10.30
CA THR A 95 -28.26 4.56 -11.28
C THR A 95 -28.83 3.18 -11.63
N SER A 96 -29.87 3.19 -12.45
CA SER A 96 -30.38 2.01 -13.13
C SER A 96 -29.44 1.60 -14.29
N PHE A 97 -28.19 1.22 -13.97
CA PHE A 97 -27.32 0.57 -14.94
C PHE A 97 -27.79 -0.86 -15.17
N GLY A 98 -28.76 -1.03 -16.08
CA GLY A 98 -29.22 -2.34 -16.54
C GLY A 98 -29.75 -3.24 -15.42
N ARG A 99 -30.93 -2.94 -14.87
CA ARG A 99 -31.73 -3.78 -13.94
C ARG A 99 -31.04 -4.28 -12.65
N ASN A 100 -29.77 -3.99 -12.42
CA ASN A 100 -29.08 -4.33 -11.19
C ASN A 100 -28.90 -3.06 -10.37
N PHE A 101 -29.68 -2.93 -9.28
CA PHE A 101 -29.43 -1.94 -8.24
C PHE A 101 -28.00 -2.16 -7.72
N GLY A 102 -27.13 -1.18 -7.95
CA GLY A 102 -25.75 -1.22 -7.53
C GLY A 102 -25.59 -0.53 -6.19
N TRP A 103 -24.96 -1.21 -5.24
CA TRP A 103 -24.42 -0.52 -4.08
C TRP A 103 -23.17 0.26 -4.53
N TYR A 104 -22.93 1.40 -3.90
CA TYR A 104 -21.76 2.21 -4.18
C TYR A 104 -21.10 2.78 -2.94
N VAL A 105 -19.79 2.96 -3.03
CA VAL A 105 -19.03 3.76 -2.07
C VAL A 105 -18.47 4.95 -2.81
N ASN A 106 -18.74 6.14 -2.29
CA ASN A 106 -18.37 7.40 -2.93
C ASN A 106 -17.18 8.02 -2.21
N PHE A 107 -16.06 8.10 -2.91
CA PHE A 107 -14.85 8.78 -2.43
C PHE A 107 -14.82 10.27 -2.81
N SER A 108 -15.94 10.88 -3.20
CA SER A 108 -16.03 12.31 -3.54
C SER A 108 -15.60 13.17 -2.35
N GLY A 109 -14.54 13.95 -2.56
CA GLY A 109 -13.90 14.77 -1.52
C GLY A 109 -12.54 14.22 -1.08
N ALA A 110 -12.25 12.95 -1.35
CA ALA A 110 -10.93 12.39 -1.15
C ALA A 110 -10.05 12.55 -2.40
N GLN A 111 -8.76 12.85 -2.22
CA GLN A 111 -7.80 13.05 -3.32
C GLN A 111 -7.21 11.73 -3.84
N PHE A 112 -8.02 10.66 -3.92
CA PHE A 112 -7.55 9.36 -4.37
C PHE A 112 -7.60 9.26 -5.89
N SER A 113 -6.50 8.84 -6.50
CA SER A 113 -6.47 8.57 -7.93
C SER A 113 -7.24 7.28 -8.24
N LEU A 114 -7.86 7.23 -9.43
CA LEU A 114 -8.50 6.01 -9.93
C LEU A 114 -7.51 4.82 -9.96
N GLN A 115 -6.23 5.10 -10.20
CA GLN A 115 -5.19 4.09 -10.26
C GLN A 115 -4.98 3.41 -8.90
N VAL A 116 -4.99 4.17 -7.79
CA VAL A 116 -4.85 3.60 -6.44
C VAL A 116 -6.00 2.64 -6.14
N ILE A 117 -7.23 3.02 -6.49
CA ILE A 117 -8.40 2.19 -6.25
C ILE A 117 -8.39 0.94 -7.15
N LYS A 118 -7.98 1.07 -8.41
CA LYS A 118 -7.77 -0.09 -9.29
C LYS A 118 -6.74 -1.05 -8.71
N GLU A 119 -5.61 -0.52 -8.25
CA GLU A 119 -4.54 -1.32 -7.67
C GLU A 119 -4.99 -2.07 -6.42
N TYR A 120 -5.67 -1.40 -5.50
CA TYR A 120 -6.26 -2.04 -4.33
C TYR A 120 -7.16 -3.21 -4.74
N THR A 121 -8.00 -3.03 -5.77
CA THR A 121 -8.90 -4.09 -6.24
C THR A 121 -8.20 -5.23 -6.96
N TYR A 122 -7.02 -4.99 -7.51
CA TYR A 122 -6.16 -6.04 -8.05
C TYR A 122 -5.43 -6.78 -6.94
N TRP A 123 -4.92 -6.06 -5.95
CA TRP A 123 -4.31 -6.65 -4.76
C TRP A 123 -5.30 -7.54 -4.00
N LEU A 124 -6.56 -7.13 -3.85
CA LEU A 124 -7.59 -7.98 -3.24
C LEU A 124 -7.80 -9.32 -3.97
N LYS A 125 -7.47 -9.40 -5.26
CA LYS A 125 -7.61 -10.61 -6.08
C LYS A 125 -6.33 -11.45 -6.08
N ASP A 126 -5.19 -10.78 -6.23
CA ASP A 126 -3.93 -11.43 -6.58
C ASP A 126 -2.92 -11.40 -5.41
N GLY A 127 -3.16 -10.61 -4.37
CA GLY A 127 -2.24 -10.35 -3.26
C GLY A 127 -1.00 -9.53 -3.66
N ILE A 128 -0.99 -8.90 -4.83
CA ILE A 128 0.20 -8.28 -5.41
C ILE A 128 -0.02 -6.79 -5.72
N ILE A 129 0.93 -5.95 -5.29
CA ILE A 129 1.05 -4.54 -5.70
C ILE A 129 1.90 -4.48 -6.99
N ARG A 130 1.24 -4.38 -8.13
CA ARG A 130 1.82 -4.35 -9.48
C ARG A 130 2.73 -3.15 -9.71
N THR A 131 2.45 -2.00 -9.13
CA THR A 131 3.34 -0.83 -9.22
C THR A 131 4.75 -1.17 -8.72
N VAL A 132 4.86 -1.95 -7.64
CA VAL A 132 6.15 -2.36 -7.07
C VAL A 132 6.87 -3.32 -7.99
N TYR A 133 6.13 -4.26 -8.59
CA TYR A 133 6.69 -5.18 -9.56
C TYR A 133 7.40 -4.46 -10.72
N SER A 134 6.78 -3.39 -11.23
CA SER A 134 7.37 -2.56 -12.30
C SER A 134 8.59 -1.74 -11.84
N LEU A 135 8.62 -1.28 -10.57
CA LEU A 135 9.77 -0.61 -9.98
C LEU A 135 10.95 -1.57 -9.80
N VAL A 136 10.68 -2.73 -9.22
CA VAL A 136 11.66 -3.77 -8.90
C VAL A 136 12.33 -4.31 -10.16
N ARG A 137 11.60 -4.38 -11.28
CA ARG A 137 12.12 -4.77 -12.60
C ARG A 137 12.81 -3.63 -13.36
N GLY A 138 12.85 -2.41 -12.82
CA GLY A 138 13.41 -1.25 -13.49
C GLY A 138 12.64 -0.82 -14.74
N THR A 139 11.41 -1.33 -14.95
CA THR A 139 10.58 -1.01 -16.13
C THR A 139 9.71 0.22 -15.92
N HIS A 140 9.63 0.76 -14.70
CA HIS A 140 8.82 1.93 -14.41
C HIS A 140 9.53 3.21 -14.86
N SER A 141 8.94 3.92 -15.83
CA SER A 141 9.54 5.10 -16.47
C SER A 141 9.76 6.29 -15.53
N ASN A 142 9.00 6.38 -14.44
CA ASN A 142 9.09 7.48 -13.47
C ASN A 142 9.09 6.96 -12.03
N VAL A 143 10.28 6.78 -11.46
CA VAL A 143 10.46 6.27 -10.09
C VAL A 143 9.72 7.14 -9.05
N ASN A 144 9.81 8.47 -9.15
CA ASN A 144 9.16 9.37 -8.20
C ASN A 144 7.63 9.21 -8.21
N PHE A 145 7.05 9.05 -9.40
CA PHE A 145 5.62 8.78 -9.53
C PHE A 145 5.20 7.50 -8.82
N ALA A 146 6.01 6.44 -8.94
CA ALA A 146 5.67 5.16 -8.33
C ALA A 146 5.73 5.21 -6.79
N PHE A 147 6.67 5.96 -6.20
CA PHE A 147 6.66 6.18 -4.74
C PHE A 147 5.53 7.10 -4.27
N GLN A 148 5.21 8.14 -5.04
CA GLN A 148 4.02 8.96 -4.77
C GLN A 148 2.74 8.11 -4.82
N PHE A 149 2.67 7.19 -5.79
CA PHE A 149 1.59 6.23 -5.91
C PHE A 149 1.51 5.33 -4.66
N LEU A 150 2.64 4.78 -4.19
CA LEU A 150 2.66 3.93 -2.99
C LEU A 150 2.23 4.69 -1.73
N VAL A 151 2.63 5.94 -1.58
CA VAL A 151 2.16 6.76 -0.46
C VAL A 151 0.66 7.04 -0.59
N GLY A 152 0.18 7.36 -1.80
CA GLY A 152 -1.25 7.50 -2.06
C GLY A 152 -2.05 6.22 -1.77
N ALA A 153 -1.48 5.05 -2.10
CA ALA A 153 -2.03 3.75 -1.77
C ALA A 153 -2.10 3.51 -0.25
N TYR A 154 -1.05 3.87 0.48
CA TYR A 154 -1.03 3.76 1.95
C TYR A 154 -2.08 4.69 2.59
N VAL A 155 -2.15 5.95 2.15
CA VAL A 155 -3.15 6.92 2.63
C VAL A 155 -4.56 6.42 2.36
N PHE A 156 -4.80 5.81 1.19
CA PHE A 156 -6.06 5.15 0.89
C PHE A 156 -6.36 4.02 1.87
N GLY A 157 -5.37 3.18 2.18
CA GLY A 157 -5.46 2.13 3.20
C GLY A 157 -5.85 2.65 4.58
N GLU A 158 -5.18 3.70 5.03
CA GLU A 158 -5.47 4.34 6.32
C GLU A 158 -6.88 4.94 6.35
N HIS A 159 -7.37 5.46 5.22
CA HIS A 159 -8.73 5.99 5.10
C HIS A 159 -9.81 4.90 5.22
N ILE A 160 -9.54 3.70 4.67
CA ILE A 160 -10.48 2.56 4.74
C ILE A 160 -10.19 1.60 5.91
N ASP A 161 -9.24 1.97 6.78
CA ASP A 161 -8.73 1.18 7.91
C ASP A 161 -8.33 -0.26 7.54
N ASP A 162 -7.76 -0.46 6.34
CA ASP A 162 -7.29 -1.76 5.88
C ASP A 162 -5.81 -1.96 6.22
N LYS A 163 -5.58 -2.49 7.42
CA LYS A 163 -4.25 -2.75 7.96
C LYS A 163 -3.41 -3.69 7.09
N ARG A 164 -4.02 -4.70 6.47
CA ARG A 164 -3.29 -5.66 5.61
C ARG A 164 -2.73 -4.95 4.39
N TRP A 165 -3.56 -4.16 3.74
CA TRP A 165 -3.12 -3.33 2.62
C TRP A 165 -2.07 -2.30 3.04
N MET A 166 -2.25 -1.62 4.18
CA MET A 166 -1.25 -0.67 4.69
C MET A 166 0.12 -1.31 4.91
N ASN A 167 0.16 -2.49 5.54
CA ASN A 167 1.39 -3.23 5.81
C ASN A 167 2.06 -3.67 4.50
N ASP A 168 1.30 -4.28 3.58
CA ASP A 168 1.82 -4.70 2.28
C ASP A 168 2.37 -3.53 1.46
N VAL A 169 1.70 -2.36 1.50
CA VAL A 169 2.18 -1.12 0.84
C VAL A 169 3.45 -0.59 1.48
N MET A 170 3.60 -0.65 2.80
CA MET A 170 4.85 -0.28 3.48
C MET A 170 6.00 -1.22 3.09
N ASP A 171 5.77 -2.53 3.14
CA ASP A 171 6.77 -3.53 2.77
C ASP A 171 7.21 -3.32 1.30
N ALA A 172 6.24 -3.05 0.42
CA ALA A 172 6.45 -2.63 -0.96
C ALA A 172 7.30 -1.36 -1.11
N PHE A 173 6.99 -0.31 -0.34
CA PHE A 173 7.71 0.97 -0.35
C PHE A 173 9.18 0.77 0.03
N VAL A 174 9.42 0.03 1.11
CA VAL A 174 10.76 -0.28 1.62
C VAL A 174 11.52 -1.14 0.61
N GLY A 175 10.90 -2.21 0.13
CA GLY A 175 11.48 -3.11 -0.85
C GLY A 175 11.89 -2.37 -2.13
N ALA A 176 11.05 -1.45 -2.62
CA ALA A 176 11.38 -0.59 -3.75
C ALA A 176 12.50 0.41 -3.42
N HIS A 177 12.47 1.05 -2.24
CA HIS A 177 13.48 2.03 -1.84
C HIS A 177 14.88 1.43 -1.78
N SER A 178 15.02 0.19 -1.29
CA SER A 178 16.30 -0.51 -1.23
C SER A 178 17.01 -0.65 -2.59
N ARG A 179 16.26 -0.55 -3.69
CA ARG A 179 16.75 -0.72 -5.08
C ARG A 179 16.94 0.60 -5.82
N VAL A 180 16.45 1.71 -5.26
CA VAL A 180 16.42 3.00 -5.92
C VAL A 180 17.42 3.94 -5.24
N ARG A 181 18.32 4.52 -6.04
CA ARG A 181 19.35 5.45 -5.53
C ARG A 181 18.86 6.89 -5.33
N ARG A 182 17.80 7.30 -6.04
CA ARG A 182 17.34 8.70 -6.09
C ARG A 182 15.84 8.79 -5.91
N LEU A 183 15.41 9.40 -4.81
CA LEU A 183 14.02 9.64 -4.50
C LEU A 183 13.81 11.09 -4.06
N LYS A 184 12.86 11.79 -4.68
CA LYS A 184 12.45 13.12 -4.24
C LYS A 184 11.59 13.03 -2.98
N MET A 185 12.26 12.94 -1.83
CA MET A 185 11.62 12.70 -0.54
C MET A 185 10.66 13.84 -0.13
N SER A 186 10.92 15.09 -0.51
CA SER A 186 10.09 16.24 -0.13
C SER A 186 8.62 16.09 -0.55
N LEU A 187 8.36 15.63 -1.77
CA LEU A 187 7.00 15.44 -2.27
C LEU A 187 6.26 14.33 -1.53
N ILE A 188 6.99 13.27 -1.17
CA ILE A 188 6.45 12.13 -0.44
C ILE A 188 6.10 12.53 0.99
N VAL A 189 7.04 13.14 1.71
CA VAL A 189 6.85 13.60 3.08
C VAL A 189 5.68 14.58 3.17
N ARG A 190 5.64 15.60 2.30
CA ARG A 190 4.54 16.58 2.29
C ARG A 190 3.18 15.92 2.08
N TYR A 191 3.10 14.95 1.17
CA TYR A 191 1.84 14.26 0.90
C TYR A 191 1.44 13.38 2.09
N THR A 192 2.37 12.59 2.65
CA THR A 192 2.10 11.77 3.83
C THR A 192 1.62 12.62 5.00
N TYR A 193 2.36 13.66 5.39
CA TYR A 193 2.01 14.51 6.53
C TYR A 193 0.70 15.28 6.34
N LYS A 194 0.31 15.54 5.10
CA LYS A 194 -0.97 16.21 4.82
C LYS A 194 -2.17 15.28 4.98
N PHE A 195 -2.02 13.98 4.69
CA PHE A 195 -3.17 13.08 4.52
C PHE A 195 -3.21 11.89 5.48
N THR A 196 -2.21 11.69 6.33
CA THR A 196 -2.24 10.68 7.40
C THR A 196 -2.37 11.32 8.77
N LYS A 197 -2.74 10.53 9.80
CA LYS A 197 -2.72 11.01 11.19
C LYS A 197 -1.29 11.15 11.73
N HIS A 198 -1.08 11.93 12.78
CA HIS A 198 0.24 12.09 13.41
C HIS A 198 0.85 10.76 13.89
N THR A 199 0.01 9.82 14.33
CA THR A 199 0.44 8.48 14.77
C THR A 199 0.58 7.47 13.63
N SER A 200 0.58 7.91 12.36
CA SER A 200 0.66 7.02 11.21
C SER A 200 2.05 6.37 11.11
N PRO A 201 2.14 5.03 11.02
CA PRO A 201 3.40 4.32 10.84
C PRO A 201 4.23 4.81 9.65
N MET A 202 3.59 5.19 8.54
CA MET A 202 4.28 5.74 7.37
C MET A 202 5.03 7.04 7.68
N ARG A 203 4.52 7.90 8.58
CA ARG A 203 5.26 9.10 9.01
C ARG A 203 6.54 8.70 9.73
N ARG A 204 6.44 7.78 10.71
CA ARG A 204 7.59 7.25 11.44
C ARG A 204 8.61 6.60 10.51
N LEU A 205 8.15 5.80 9.55
CA LEU A 205 9.01 5.17 8.54
C LEU A 205 9.82 6.22 7.76
N LEU A 206 9.17 7.29 7.27
CA LEU A 206 9.86 8.35 6.51
C LEU A 206 10.86 9.13 7.37
N VAL A 207 10.52 9.37 8.64
CA VAL A 207 11.41 10.00 9.61
C VAL A 207 12.65 9.14 9.85
N ASP A 208 12.47 7.84 10.12
CA ASP A 208 13.57 6.90 10.35
C ASP A 208 14.46 6.78 9.11
N MET A 209 13.85 6.71 7.91
CA MET A 209 14.58 6.72 6.65
C MET A 209 15.40 8.00 6.50
N TYR A 210 14.85 9.17 6.80
CA TYR A 210 15.56 10.44 6.66
C TYR A 210 16.69 10.59 7.70
N ALA A 211 16.40 10.29 8.96
CA ALA A 211 17.34 10.42 10.08
C ALA A 211 18.53 9.45 9.98
N HIS A 212 18.35 8.29 9.33
CA HIS A 212 19.33 7.21 9.40
C HIS A 212 19.88 6.76 8.03
N CYS A 213 19.33 7.22 6.91
CA CYS A 213 19.87 6.90 5.58
C CYS A 213 20.97 7.91 5.19
N SER A 214 22.07 7.94 5.96
CA SER A 214 23.20 8.88 5.81
C SER A 214 24.06 8.68 4.54
N GLN A 215 23.83 7.62 3.77
CA GLN A 215 24.66 7.25 2.61
C GLN A 215 24.02 7.53 1.24
N SER A 216 22.75 7.95 1.18
CA SER A 216 22.13 8.38 -0.07
C SER A 216 22.29 9.89 -0.20
N THR A 217 23.29 10.32 -0.96
CA THR A 217 23.61 11.71 -1.30
C THR A 217 22.43 12.53 -1.85
N ASP A 218 21.29 11.90 -2.18
CA ASP A 218 20.14 12.54 -2.80
C ASP A 218 18.97 12.85 -1.85
N VAL A 219 18.96 12.32 -0.61
CA VAL A 219 18.01 12.76 0.43
C VAL A 219 18.35 14.17 0.93
N MET A 220 19.65 14.52 0.92
CA MET A 220 20.19 15.78 1.44
C MET A 220 20.01 16.99 0.50
N ASN A 221 19.51 16.79 -0.73
CA ASN A 221 19.24 17.87 -1.68
C ASN A 221 17.82 18.47 -1.54
N VAL A 222 17.08 18.06 -0.51
CA VAL A 222 15.79 18.66 -0.19
C VAL A 222 16.03 19.98 0.55
N SER A 223 15.53 21.08 0.00
CA SER A 223 15.45 22.34 0.74
C SER A 223 14.59 22.11 1.99
N LEU A 224 15.17 22.31 3.19
CA LEU A 224 14.45 22.18 4.46
C LEU A 224 13.16 23.03 4.48
N ARG A 225 13.12 24.13 3.73
CA ARG A 225 11.93 24.98 3.58
C ARG A 225 10.75 24.30 2.87
N GLU A 226 10.99 23.19 2.17
CA GLU A 226 9.94 22.42 1.49
C GLU A 226 9.33 21.34 2.38
N LEU A 227 9.94 21.03 3.53
CA LEU A 227 9.44 20.00 4.43
C LEU A 227 8.40 20.59 5.41
N PRO A 228 7.40 19.80 5.83
CA PRO A 228 6.50 20.20 6.92
C PRO A 228 7.30 20.44 8.20
N ALA A 229 6.98 21.49 8.96
CA ALA A 229 7.67 21.80 10.22
C ALA A 229 7.62 20.62 11.23
N GLU A 230 6.47 19.92 11.29
CA GLU A 230 6.30 18.71 12.10
C GLU A 230 7.32 17.62 11.76
N PHE A 231 7.69 17.49 10.48
CA PHE A 231 8.66 16.48 10.06
C PHE A 231 10.06 16.78 10.59
N ASP A 232 10.47 18.06 10.59
CA ASP A 232 11.77 18.45 11.13
C ASP A 232 11.87 18.18 12.64
N GLU A 233 10.78 18.44 13.37
CA GLU A 233 10.68 18.11 14.79
C GLU A 233 10.77 16.60 15.03
N ASP A 234 10.03 15.80 14.26
CA ASP A 234 10.06 14.33 14.35
C ASP A 234 11.45 13.78 14.03
N VAL A 235 12.12 14.31 13.01
CA VAL A 235 13.50 13.96 12.66
C VAL A 235 14.48 14.33 13.76
N PHE A 236 14.35 15.53 14.34
CA PHE A 236 15.18 15.95 15.46
C PHE A 236 15.01 15.02 16.67
N GLN A 237 13.79 14.59 16.98
CA GLN A 237 13.53 13.62 18.03
C GLN A 237 14.19 12.26 17.72
N ALA A 238 13.97 11.72 16.52
CA ALA A 238 14.56 10.45 16.08
C ALA A 238 16.09 10.47 16.11
N LEU A 239 16.72 11.60 15.74
CA LEU A 239 18.17 11.79 15.79
C LEU A 239 18.73 11.85 17.22
N ASN A 240 17.89 12.14 18.22
CA ASN A 240 18.28 12.21 19.64
C ASN A 240 17.95 10.94 20.43
N GLU A 241 17.22 9.97 19.86
CA GLU A 241 16.92 8.69 20.53
C GLU A 241 18.21 7.91 20.86
N PRO A 242 18.39 7.30 22.05
CA PRO A 242 19.62 6.60 22.43
C PRO A 242 20.06 5.55 21.40
N ARG A 243 21.37 5.43 21.12
CA ARG A 243 21.91 4.48 20.13
C ARG A 243 21.61 3.01 20.43
N GLU A 244 21.34 2.65 21.68
CA GLU A 244 21.03 1.27 22.09
C GLU A 244 19.64 0.78 21.62
N THR A 245 18.71 1.69 21.33
CA THR A 245 17.43 1.39 20.68
C THR A 245 17.49 1.56 19.16
N ARG A 246 18.66 1.89 18.60
CA ARG A 246 18.89 2.03 17.16
C ARG A 246 19.38 0.71 16.61
N SER A 247 18.58 0.09 15.75
CA SER A 247 19.12 -0.95 14.88
C SER A 247 20.19 -0.34 13.98
N ARG A 248 21.23 -1.11 13.64
CA ARG A 248 22.34 -0.62 12.81
C ARG A 248 21.85 -0.12 11.46
N ASN A 249 20.76 -0.69 10.97
CA ASN A 249 20.09 -0.28 9.76
C ASN A 249 18.60 0.00 10.03
N TRP A 250 18.05 1.10 9.48
CA TRP A 250 16.65 1.46 9.70
C TRP A 250 15.67 0.37 9.23
N TRP A 251 16.06 -0.44 8.24
CA TRP A 251 15.24 -1.57 7.76
C TRP A 251 15.23 -2.79 8.68
N GLU A 252 16.17 -2.93 9.61
CA GLU A 252 16.12 -4.00 10.61
C GLU A 252 15.00 -3.76 11.64
N ARG A 253 14.57 -2.50 11.84
CA ARG A 253 13.34 -2.21 12.59
C ARG A 253 12.09 -2.72 11.85
N LEU A 254 12.14 -2.89 10.52
CA LEU A 254 11.04 -3.46 9.72
C LEU A 254 11.02 -4.99 9.73
N GLU A 255 12.18 -5.63 9.91
CA GLU A 255 12.26 -7.08 10.17
C GLU A 255 11.66 -7.46 11.54
N ASN A 256 11.36 -6.47 12.37
CA ASN A 256 10.47 -6.61 13.51
C ASN A 256 9.09 -6.01 13.18
N PRO A 257 8.13 -6.83 12.69
CA PRO A 257 6.79 -6.40 12.29
C PRO A 257 6.12 -5.49 13.32
N SER A 258 6.40 -5.69 14.61
CA SER A 258 5.79 -4.93 15.71
C SER A 258 6.06 -3.42 15.70
N VAL A 259 7.08 -2.94 14.96
CA VAL A 259 7.45 -1.51 14.97
C VAL A 259 6.60 -0.68 14.03
N TYR A 260 6.22 -1.25 12.87
CA TYR A 260 5.50 -0.53 11.82
C TYR A 260 4.20 -1.19 11.39
N HIS A 261 4.03 -2.50 11.53
CA HIS A 261 2.77 -3.17 11.16
C HIS A 261 1.68 -2.83 12.18
N VAL A 262 0.49 -2.52 11.68
CA VAL A 262 -0.70 -2.09 12.46
C VAL A 262 -1.68 -3.23 12.68
#